data_AF-S9SAG6-F1
#
_entry.id   AF-S9SAG6-F1
#
_cell.length_a   1.000
_cell.length_b   1.000
_cell.length_c   1.000
_cell.angle_alpha   90.00
_cell.angle_beta   90.00
_cell.angle_gamma   90.00
#
_symmetry.space_group_name_H-M   'P 1'
#
loop_
_entity.id
_entity.type
_entity.pdbx_description
1 polymer ?
#
loop_
_entity_poly.entity_id
_entity_poly.type
_entity_poly.pdbx_seq_one_letter_code
_entity_poly.pdbx_strand_id
1 'polypeptide(L)'
;MTRTVELPLWLLVLILLFAGVTFASHFLVPSVRWFFRRRMERVVARLNTRLSRPIAPFKLARRHDMIERLVYDPEVVKAVAEDAHARGIPESVAWEEARRHAREIVPAFSATLYFGWGARLARWISRGLYRVRLSENDLAAIDALPQDASVVFVMNHRSNMDYVLVTWLVSERAALSYAVGEWARVWPLSSLIRMMGAYFIRRQNRSALYRRVLARYVQMATDGGVTQAIFPEGRLSLDGRMGPPRLGLLSYIAEDGLARRRDVIFVPVALNYDRVIEDRFLIRAHVTGIRRFRPTPGEVLKGLAAHLWDWLRGRFRGFGTVRASFGPPLSLKAFLAEGPERPAEALGAELMARIACAMPALPVPLVARALLLERDRPLSRERVEARVRADIAWLAARGGVVPRRGVGLVVGEALSLLAARGILTEDADGRIRLRDGEETLLAYYAGSIAHLFGEEPQTGAQGAAIRAGRPGDPHFTSW
;
A
#
# COMPACT_ATOMS: atom_id res chain seq x y z
N MET A 1 65.79 24.64 -11.84
CA MET A 1 64.72 23.69 -11.42
C MET A 1 65.15 22.22 -11.48
N THR A 2 66.44 21.91 -11.60
CA THR A 2 66.97 20.53 -11.74
C THR A 2 67.66 20.01 -10.48
N ARG A 3 67.47 20.68 -9.33
CA ARG A 3 68.02 20.24 -8.05
C ARG A 3 67.25 19.02 -7.55
N THR A 4 67.96 17.95 -7.22
CA THR A 4 67.37 16.76 -6.62
C THR A 4 66.96 17.04 -5.18
N VAL A 5 65.78 16.59 -4.79
CA VAL A 5 65.27 16.67 -3.42
C VAL A 5 65.12 15.24 -2.91
N GLU A 6 65.83 14.89 -1.84
CA GLU A 6 65.69 13.59 -1.20
C GLU A 6 64.43 13.56 -0.33
N LEU A 7 63.56 12.58 -0.59
CA LEU A 7 62.30 12.40 0.13
C LEU A 7 62.21 10.98 0.69
N PRO A 8 61.76 10.82 1.95
CA PRO A 8 61.47 9.50 2.49
C PRO A 8 60.43 8.76 1.65
N LEU A 9 60.65 7.46 1.39
CA LEU A 9 59.77 6.65 0.54
C LEU A 9 58.30 6.66 0.99
N TRP A 10 58.05 6.62 2.31
CA TRP A 10 56.70 6.66 2.85
C TRP A 10 55.95 7.97 2.48
N LEU A 11 56.67 9.09 2.44
CA LEU A 11 56.11 10.40 2.09
C LEU A 11 55.79 10.46 0.60
N LEU A 12 56.65 9.90 -0.25
CA LEU A 12 56.38 9.76 -1.68
C LEU A 12 55.13 8.91 -1.94
N VAL A 13 54.98 7.77 -1.26
CA VAL A 13 53.79 6.91 -1.37
C VAL A 13 52.53 7.68 -0.95
N LEU A 14 52.59 8.44 0.14
CA LEU A 14 51.45 9.23 0.61
C LEU A 14 51.08 10.34 -0.39
N ILE A 15 52.06 11.04 -0.97
CA ILE A 15 51.86 12.03 -2.04
C ILE A 15 51.20 11.38 -3.26
N LEU A 16 51.70 10.23 -3.71
CA LEU A 16 51.14 9.50 -4.86
C LEU A 16 49.73 8.99 -4.57
N LEU A 17 49.43 8.55 -3.35
CA LEU A 17 48.09 8.15 -2.93
C LEU A 17 47.13 9.34 -2.99
N PHE A 18 47.50 10.49 -2.42
CA PHE A 18 46.69 11.70 -2.47
C PHE A 18 46.48 12.19 -3.91
N ALA A 19 47.55 12.19 -4.72
CA ALA A 19 47.46 12.53 -6.14
C ALA A 19 46.53 11.56 -6.89
N GLY A 20 46.63 10.25 -6.62
CA GLY A 20 45.77 9.22 -7.20
C GLY A 20 44.30 9.38 -6.80
N VAL A 21 44.01 9.61 -5.52
CA VAL A 21 42.65 9.87 -5.01
C VAL A 21 42.10 11.17 -5.60
N THR A 22 42.91 12.22 -5.71
CA THR A 22 42.52 13.50 -6.29
C THR A 22 42.22 13.35 -7.79
N PHE A 23 43.10 12.68 -8.53
CA PHE A 23 42.89 12.38 -9.95
C PHE A 23 41.63 11.53 -10.17
N ALA A 24 41.45 10.47 -9.39
CA ALA A 24 40.27 9.63 -9.46
C ALA A 24 38.98 10.42 -9.17
N SER A 25 38.98 11.25 -8.12
CA SER A 25 37.80 12.03 -7.71
C SER A 25 37.44 13.17 -8.66
N HIS A 26 38.42 13.80 -9.31
CA HIS A 26 38.21 14.98 -10.16
C HIS A 26 38.14 14.66 -11.67
N PHE A 27 38.75 13.56 -12.14
CA PHE A 27 38.80 13.24 -13.57
C PHE A 27 38.05 11.95 -13.92
N LEU A 28 38.30 10.85 -13.19
CA LEU A 28 37.65 9.57 -13.49
C LEU A 28 36.19 9.54 -13.04
N VAL A 29 35.94 9.86 -11.76
CA VAL A 29 34.61 9.79 -11.15
C VAL A 29 33.59 10.69 -11.87
N PRO A 30 33.88 11.95 -12.25
CA PRO A 30 32.93 12.78 -12.98
C PRO A 30 32.59 12.23 -14.36
N SER A 31 33.60 11.74 -15.10
CA SER A 31 33.42 11.12 -16.42
C SER A 31 32.57 9.85 -16.36
N VAL A 32 32.87 8.98 -15.38
CA VAL A 32 32.11 7.76 -15.11
C VAL A 32 30.67 8.09 -14.69
N ARG A 33 30.48 9.08 -13.81
CA ARG A 33 29.15 9.58 -13.40
C ARG A 33 28.35 10.10 -14.61
N TRP A 34 28.98 10.86 -15.49
CA TRP A 34 28.34 11.36 -16.71
C TRP A 34 27.93 10.21 -17.64
N PHE A 35 28.80 9.22 -17.84
CA PHE A 35 28.50 8.05 -18.66
C PHE A 35 27.28 7.28 -18.12
N PHE A 36 27.25 6.99 -16.82
CA PHE A 36 26.11 6.33 -16.18
C PHE A 36 24.84 7.18 -16.21
N ARG A 37 24.95 8.49 -16.01
CA ARG A 37 23.82 9.43 -16.13
C ARG A 37 23.22 9.38 -17.54
N ARG A 38 24.03 9.53 -18.58
CA ARG A 38 23.57 9.48 -19.98
C ARG A 38 23.01 8.11 -20.36
N ARG A 39 23.52 7.03 -19.76
CA ARG A 39 22.94 5.69 -19.91
C ARG A 39 21.57 5.61 -19.23
N MET A 40 21.42 6.14 -18.02
CA MET A 40 20.16 6.16 -17.29
C MET A 40 19.10 7.00 -18.00
N GLU A 41 19.45 8.20 -18.48
CA GLU A 41 18.56 9.06 -19.28
C GLU A 41 18.01 8.33 -20.51
N ARG A 42 18.86 7.57 -21.22
CA ARG A 42 18.44 6.73 -22.35
C ARG A 42 17.55 5.55 -21.94
N VAL A 43 17.74 4.98 -20.76
CA VAL A 43 16.87 3.91 -20.23
C VAL A 43 15.50 4.50 -19.88
N VAL A 44 15.48 5.63 -19.18
CA VAL A 44 14.24 6.35 -18.81
C VAL A 44 13.47 6.80 -20.04
N ALA A 45 14.13 7.38 -21.05
CA ALA A 45 13.49 7.80 -22.30
C ALA A 45 12.81 6.62 -23.01
N ARG A 46 13.48 5.46 -23.08
CA ARG A 46 12.89 4.23 -23.62
C ARG A 46 11.74 3.70 -22.79
N LEU A 47 11.82 3.77 -21.46
CA LEU A 47 10.72 3.37 -20.59
C LEU A 47 9.49 4.28 -20.78
N ASN A 48 9.69 5.59 -20.84
CA ASN A 48 8.61 6.56 -21.04
C ASN A 48 7.84 6.34 -22.34
N THR A 49 8.46 5.78 -23.40
CA THR A 49 7.75 5.44 -24.65
C THR A 49 6.75 4.29 -24.50
N ARG A 50 6.85 3.48 -23.43
CA ARG A 50 5.98 2.33 -23.19
C ARG A 50 4.92 2.57 -22.13
N LEU A 51 5.10 3.62 -21.32
CA LEU A 51 4.20 3.94 -20.22
C LEU A 51 3.08 4.83 -20.74
N SER A 52 1.84 4.47 -20.44
CA SER A 52 0.70 5.37 -20.67
C SER A 52 0.91 6.71 -19.99
N ARG A 53 1.59 6.74 -18.83
CA ARG A 53 1.96 7.96 -18.10
C ARG A 53 3.48 8.01 -17.88
N PRO A 54 4.20 8.94 -18.53
CA PRO A 54 5.64 9.07 -18.37
C PRO A 54 6.07 9.27 -16.92
N ILE A 55 7.28 8.84 -16.59
CA ILE A 55 7.85 9.07 -15.25
C ILE A 55 8.04 10.57 -15.05
N ALA A 56 7.35 11.13 -14.05
CA ALA A 56 7.47 12.52 -13.67
C ALA A 56 8.95 12.91 -13.41
N PRO A 57 9.45 14.05 -13.93
CA PRO A 57 10.80 14.54 -13.65
C PRO A 57 11.08 14.68 -12.15
N PHE A 58 10.05 15.04 -11.37
CA PHE A 58 10.10 15.09 -9.91
C PHE A 58 10.62 13.79 -9.29
N LYS A 59 10.19 12.64 -9.82
CA LYS A 59 10.57 11.31 -9.32
C LYS A 59 11.97 10.88 -9.75
N LEU A 60 12.50 11.48 -10.81
CA LEU A 60 13.85 11.24 -11.35
C LEU A 60 14.90 12.19 -10.76
N ALA A 61 14.47 13.26 -10.09
CA ALA A 61 15.35 14.17 -9.38
C ALA A 61 16.24 13.39 -8.41
N ARG A 62 17.50 13.82 -8.28
CA ARG A 62 18.39 13.18 -7.33
C ARG A 62 17.81 13.36 -5.94
N ARG A 63 17.87 12.30 -5.14
CA ARG A 63 17.35 12.33 -3.78
C ARG A 63 17.93 13.47 -2.95
N HIS A 64 19.21 13.79 -3.12
CA HIS A 64 19.84 14.91 -2.44
C HIS A 64 19.19 16.24 -2.82
N ASP A 65 19.11 16.54 -4.12
CA ASP A 65 18.48 17.77 -4.64
C ASP A 65 17.03 17.90 -4.19
N MET A 66 16.29 16.79 -4.12
CA MET A 66 14.91 16.78 -3.62
C MET A 66 14.83 17.08 -2.12
N ILE A 67 15.76 16.56 -1.32
CA ILE A 67 15.86 16.87 0.12
C ILE A 67 16.14 18.35 0.31
N GLU A 68 17.12 18.90 -0.40
CA GLU A 68 17.45 20.34 -0.29
C GLU A 68 16.25 21.18 -0.73
N ARG A 69 15.64 20.87 -1.87
CA ARG A 69 14.43 21.58 -2.34
C ARG A 69 13.28 21.56 -1.33
N LEU A 70 13.10 20.45 -0.61
CA LEU A 70 12.06 20.33 0.41
C LEU A 70 12.39 21.12 1.68
N VAL A 71 13.64 21.06 2.15
CA VAL A 71 14.06 21.73 3.39
C VAL A 71 14.07 23.26 3.22
N TYR A 72 14.44 23.74 2.02
CA TYR A 72 14.41 25.17 1.67
C TYR A 72 13.04 25.63 1.12
N ASP A 73 11.99 24.80 1.14
CA ASP A 73 10.64 25.24 0.76
C ASP A 73 10.12 26.27 1.79
N PRO A 74 9.53 27.41 1.35
CA PRO A 74 9.13 28.49 2.26
C PRO A 74 8.24 28.05 3.43
N GLU A 75 7.35 27.08 3.19
CA GLU A 75 6.45 26.56 4.22
C GLU A 75 7.15 25.66 5.24
N VAL A 76 8.26 25.03 4.85
CA VAL A 76 9.12 24.26 5.77
C VAL A 76 10.01 25.22 6.55
N VAL A 77 10.62 26.20 5.91
CA VAL A 77 11.45 27.24 6.56
C VAL A 77 10.64 27.95 7.65
N LYS A 78 9.40 28.35 7.34
CA LYS A 78 8.48 28.95 8.32
C LYS A 78 8.22 28.02 9.51
N ALA A 79 7.93 26.75 9.25
CA ALA A 79 7.69 25.79 10.33
C ALA A 79 8.94 25.48 11.16
N VAL A 80 10.14 25.58 10.57
CA VAL A 80 11.41 25.48 11.32
C VAL A 80 11.53 26.64 12.30
N ALA A 81 11.27 27.87 11.85
CA ALA A 81 11.32 29.06 12.71
C ALA A 81 10.27 28.99 13.85
N GLU A 82 9.03 28.59 13.53
CA GLU A 82 7.95 28.40 14.52
C GLU A 82 8.29 27.33 15.56
N ASP A 83 8.83 26.19 15.12
CA ASP A 83 9.20 25.09 16.00
C ASP A 83 10.42 25.42 16.87
N ALA A 84 11.40 26.15 16.32
CA ALA A 84 12.56 26.65 17.06
C ALA A 84 12.12 27.62 18.16
N HIS A 85 11.24 28.56 17.84
CA HIS A 85 10.68 29.51 18.80
C HIS A 85 9.87 28.81 19.89
N ALA A 86 8.94 27.91 19.51
CA ALA A 86 8.08 27.20 20.45
C ALA A 86 8.86 26.31 21.44
N ARG A 87 10.01 25.77 21.02
CA ARG A 87 10.85 24.91 21.86
C ARG A 87 12.01 25.65 22.53
N GLY A 88 12.23 26.94 22.22
CA GLY A 88 13.35 27.72 22.74
C GLY A 88 14.72 27.18 22.33
N ILE A 89 14.83 26.59 21.13
CA ILE A 89 16.08 26.03 20.61
C ILE A 89 16.64 26.90 19.47
N PRO A 90 17.95 26.83 19.17
CA PRO A 90 18.51 27.50 18.00
C PRO A 90 17.87 27.01 16.70
N GLU A 91 17.62 27.92 15.76
CA GLU A 91 17.02 27.60 14.45
C GLU A 91 17.83 26.55 13.68
N SER A 92 19.16 26.57 13.80
CA SER A 92 20.05 25.55 13.19
C SER A 92 19.76 24.12 13.68
N VAL A 93 19.30 23.95 14.92
CA VAL A 93 18.95 22.63 15.47
C VAL A 93 17.62 22.14 14.88
N ALA A 94 16.61 23.02 14.82
CA ALA A 94 15.33 22.73 14.18
C ALA A 94 15.51 22.45 12.67
N TRP A 95 16.42 23.18 12.02
CA TRP A 95 16.79 22.98 10.62
C TRP A 95 17.35 21.58 10.35
N GLU A 96 18.34 21.14 11.14
CA GLU A 96 18.89 19.78 10.98
C GLU A 96 17.85 18.69 11.31
N GLU A 97 16.89 18.97 12.21
CA GLU A 97 15.75 18.09 12.43
C GLU A 97 14.81 18.03 11.21
N ALA A 98 14.48 19.15 10.59
CA ALA A 98 13.72 19.18 9.33
C ALA A 98 14.45 18.41 8.22
N ARG A 99 15.78 18.57 8.12
CA ARG A 99 16.61 17.84 7.16
C ARG A 99 16.63 16.34 7.44
N ARG A 100 16.65 15.91 8.71
CA ARG A 100 16.50 14.50 9.10
C ARG A 100 15.13 13.96 8.71
N HIS A 101 14.06 14.72 8.93
CA HIS A 101 12.70 14.34 8.51
C HIS A 101 12.61 14.21 6.98
N ALA A 102 13.17 15.17 6.24
CA ALA A 102 13.23 15.14 4.78
C ALA A 102 14.01 13.91 4.26
N ARG A 103 15.17 13.58 4.85
CA ARG A 103 15.91 12.35 4.52
C ARG A 103 15.05 11.10 4.77
N GLU A 104 14.26 11.07 5.83
CA GLU A 104 13.42 9.92 6.12
C GLU A 104 12.26 9.77 5.12
N ILE A 105 11.66 10.89 4.70
CA ILE A 105 10.49 10.93 3.82
C ILE A 105 10.90 10.72 2.36
N VAL A 106 11.89 11.46 1.85
CA VAL A 106 12.24 11.43 0.42
C VAL A 106 12.81 10.05 0.02
N PRO A 107 12.16 9.35 -0.93
CA PRO A 107 12.58 8.02 -1.37
C PRO A 107 13.82 8.08 -2.26
N ALA A 108 14.53 6.95 -2.36
CA ALA A 108 15.68 6.79 -3.24
C ALA A 108 15.29 6.02 -4.50
N PHE A 109 14.34 6.55 -5.28
CA PHE A 109 13.73 5.84 -6.40
C PHE A 109 14.75 5.39 -7.45
N SER A 110 14.60 4.14 -7.92
CA SER A 110 15.37 3.61 -9.02
C SER A 110 14.46 3.07 -10.10
N ALA A 111 14.39 3.76 -11.24
CA ALA A 111 13.60 3.33 -12.40
C ALA A 111 14.01 1.94 -12.90
N THR A 112 15.31 1.63 -12.87
CA THR A 112 15.83 0.34 -13.35
C THR A 112 15.42 -0.80 -12.42
N LEU A 113 15.50 -0.62 -11.10
CA LEU A 113 15.02 -1.66 -10.17
C LEU A 113 13.49 -1.79 -10.26
N TYR A 114 12.75 -0.68 -10.31
CA TYR A 114 11.30 -0.67 -10.33
C TYR A 114 10.73 -1.40 -11.55
N PHE A 115 11.03 -0.93 -12.76
CA PHE A 115 10.51 -1.50 -14.01
C PHE A 115 11.25 -2.77 -14.45
N GLY A 116 12.46 -2.99 -13.94
CA GLY A 116 13.27 -4.17 -14.23
C GLY A 116 12.87 -5.36 -13.36
N TRP A 117 13.55 -5.51 -12.22
CA TRP A 117 13.41 -6.66 -11.34
C TRP A 117 12.17 -6.60 -10.47
N GLY A 118 11.82 -5.43 -9.94
CA GLY A 118 10.70 -5.24 -9.02
C GLY A 118 9.36 -5.63 -9.63
N ALA A 119 9.02 -5.08 -10.80
CA ALA A 119 7.78 -5.42 -11.52
C ALA A 119 7.69 -6.90 -11.89
N ARG A 120 8.79 -7.50 -12.34
CA ARG A 120 8.85 -8.94 -12.69
C ARG A 120 8.67 -9.83 -11.46
N LEU A 121 9.34 -9.50 -10.36
CA LEU A 121 9.22 -10.22 -9.10
C LEU A 121 7.79 -10.09 -8.55
N ALA A 122 7.22 -8.89 -8.56
CA ALA A 122 5.86 -8.65 -8.13
C ALA A 122 4.84 -9.48 -8.94
N ARG A 123 5.01 -9.54 -10.26
CA ARG A 123 4.21 -10.39 -11.16
C ARG A 123 4.37 -11.87 -10.84
N TRP A 124 5.62 -12.33 -10.66
CA TRP A 124 5.92 -13.74 -10.37
C TRP A 124 5.31 -14.18 -9.04
N ILE A 125 5.49 -13.42 -7.97
CA ILE A 125 4.89 -13.70 -6.65
C ILE A 125 3.36 -13.68 -6.77
N SER A 126 2.78 -12.67 -7.42
CA SER A 126 1.33 -12.54 -7.55
C SER A 126 0.71 -13.72 -8.30
N ARG A 127 1.28 -14.12 -9.44
CA ARG A 127 0.79 -15.26 -10.23
C ARG A 127 1.09 -16.61 -9.58
N GLY A 128 2.19 -16.71 -8.83
CA GLY A 128 2.56 -17.92 -8.10
C GLY A 128 1.60 -18.20 -6.95
N LEU A 129 1.16 -17.15 -6.23
CA LEU A 129 0.29 -17.29 -5.06
C LEU A 129 -1.20 -17.26 -5.41
N TYR A 130 -1.62 -16.48 -6.41
CA TYR A 130 -3.04 -16.22 -6.68
C TYR A 130 -3.39 -16.30 -8.16
N ARG A 131 -4.66 -16.64 -8.43
CA ARG A 131 -5.33 -16.31 -9.69
C ARG A 131 -5.73 -14.84 -9.66
N VAL A 132 -4.93 -13.99 -10.27
CA VAL A 132 -5.21 -12.55 -10.30
C VAL A 132 -6.21 -12.23 -11.40
N ARG A 133 -7.31 -11.57 -11.04
CA ARG A 133 -8.36 -11.12 -11.94
C ARG A 133 -8.45 -9.60 -11.93
N LEU A 134 -8.48 -9.03 -13.13
CA LEU A 134 -8.69 -7.62 -13.42
C LEU A 134 -9.79 -7.54 -14.45
N SER A 135 -10.61 -6.50 -14.39
CA SER A 135 -11.54 -6.18 -15.47
C SER A 135 -10.80 -5.38 -16.54
N GLU A 136 -10.87 -5.81 -17.80
CA GLU A 136 -10.21 -5.13 -18.93
C GLU A 136 -10.77 -3.72 -19.15
N ASN A 137 -12.07 -3.53 -18.92
CA ASN A 137 -12.74 -2.23 -18.98
C ASN A 137 -12.15 -1.24 -17.99
N ASP A 138 -11.71 -1.73 -16.83
CA ASP A 138 -11.16 -0.90 -15.77
C ASP A 138 -9.77 -0.37 -16.17
N LEU A 139 -9.01 -1.15 -16.92
CA LEU A 139 -7.70 -0.74 -17.43
C LEU A 139 -7.83 0.34 -18.51
N ALA A 140 -8.81 0.20 -19.41
CA ALA A 140 -9.09 1.20 -20.43
C ALA A 140 -9.51 2.56 -19.83
N ALA A 141 -10.27 2.53 -18.73
CA ALA A 141 -10.67 3.75 -18.02
C ALA A 141 -9.46 4.51 -17.42
N ILE A 142 -8.43 3.81 -16.97
CA ILE A 142 -7.18 4.42 -16.47
C ILE A 142 -6.38 5.05 -17.61
N ASP A 143 -6.31 4.37 -18.74
CA ASP A 143 -5.57 4.84 -19.92
C ASP A 143 -6.26 6.07 -20.56
N ALA A 144 -7.56 6.26 -20.35
CA ALA A 144 -8.34 7.42 -20.79
C ALA A 144 -8.21 8.66 -19.89
N LEU A 145 -7.57 8.57 -18.72
CA LEU A 145 -7.43 9.70 -17.80
C LEU A 145 -6.52 10.80 -18.39
N PRO A 146 -6.87 12.10 -18.23
CA PRO A 146 -6.08 13.24 -18.74
C PRO A 146 -4.60 13.12 -18.38
N GLN A 147 -3.70 13.21 -19.36
CA GLN A 147 -2.25 12.98 -19.19
C GLN A 147 -1.57 14.04 -18.30
N ASP A 148 -2.14 15.23 -18.27
CA ASP A 148 -1.72 16.35 -17.43
C ASP A 148 -2.29 16.27 -16.01
N ALA A 149 -3.19 15.34 -15.67
CA ALA A 149 -3.66 15.19 -14.29
C ALA A 149 -2.69 14.37 -13.42
N SER A 150 -2.68 14.67 -12.12
CA SER A 150 -2.02 13.83 -11.11
C SER A 150 -2.96 12.72 -10.67
N VAL A 151 -2.53 11.47 -10.84
CA VAL A 151 -3.35 10.31 -10.50
C VAL A 151 -2.97 9.75 -9.14
N VAL A 152 -3.98 9.59 -8.27
CA VAL A 152 -3.84 8.99 -6.94
C VAL A 152 -4.75 7.78 -6.85
N PHE A 153 -4.17 6.57 -6.85
CA PHE A 153 -4.93 5.36 -6.58
C PHE A 153 -5.28 5.29 -5.09
N VAL A 154 -6.56 5.12 -4.79
CA VAL A 154 -7.06 5.05 -3.41
C VAL A 154 -7.70 3.69 -3.21
N MET A 155 -7.20 2.90 -2.27
CA MET A 155 -7.60 1.49 -2.19
C MET A 155 -7.73 0.98 -0.77
N ASN A 156 -8.66 0.05 -0.55
CA ASN A 156 -8.77 -0.64 0.74
C ASN A 156 -7.50 -1.46 1.03
N HIS A 157 -7.23 -1.74 2.30
CA HIS A 157 -6.02 -2.43 2.73
C HIS A 157 -6.31 -3.73 3.49
N ARG A 158 -6.08 -4.87 2.82
CA ARG A 158 -6.36 -6.22 3.32
C ARG A 158 -5.11 -7.01 3.64
N SER A 159 -4.09 -6.91 2.81
CA SER A 159 -2.87 -7.70 2.92
C SER A 159 -1.63 -6.85 2.64
N ASN A 160 -0.46 -7.26 3.14
CA ASN A 160 0.79 -6.66 2.65
C ASN A 160 1.03 -7.02 1.17
N MET A 161 0.35 -8.06 0.67
CA MET A 161 0.33 -8.41 -0.74
C MET A 161 -0.29 -7.30 -1.61
N ASP A 162 -1.11 -6.40 -1.06
CA ASP A 162 -1.70 -5.27 -1.79
C ASP A 162 -0.61 -4.41 -2.46
N TYR A 163 0.50 -4.13 -1.75
CA TYR A 163 1.62 -3.37 -2.32
C TYR A 163 2.25 -4.09 -3.52
N VAL A 164 2.41 -5.41 -3.44
CA VAL A 164 3.01 -6.23 -4.49
C VAL A 164 2.10 -6.28 -5.70
N LEU A 165 0.80 -6.52 -5.48
CA LEU A 165 -0.19 -6.58 -6.55
C LEU A 165 -0.28 -5.25 -7.26
N VAL A 166 -0.52 -4.16 -6.55
CA VAL A 166 -0.69 -2.84 -7.16
C VAL A 166 0.58 -2.43 -7.92
N THR A 167 1.77 -2.74 -7.37
CA THR A 167 3.03 -2.50 -8.08
C THR A 167 3.02 -3.21 -9.42
N TRP A 168 2.67 -4.50 -9.46
CA TRP A 168 2.56 -5.21 -10.73
C TRP A 168 1.48 -4.61 -11.64
N LEU A 169 0.26 -4.40 -11.13
CA LEU A 169 -0.90 -3.93 -11.91
C LEU A 169 -0.65 -2.60 -12.64
N VAL A 170 0.07 -1.69 -11.98
CA VAL A 170 0.28 -0.33 -12.51
C VAL A 170 1.66 -0.15 -13.12
N SER A 171 2.64 -1.02 -12.83
CA SER A 171 4.01 -0.90 -13.36
C SER A 171 4.12 -0.87 -14.88
N GLU A 172 3.12 -1.35 -15.61
CA GLU A 172 3.07 -1.26 -17.08
C GLU A 172 2.61 0.11 -17.59
N ARG A 173 1.99 0.93 -16.72
CA ARG A 173 1.37 2.21 -17.07
C ARG A 173 2.06 3.42 -16.44
N ALA A 174 2.54 3.27 -15.20
CA ALA A 174 3.13 4.37 -14.44
C ALA A 174 4.13 3.90 -13.37
N ALA A 175 5.01 4.80 -12.93
CA ALA A 175 5.84 4.58 -11.75
C ALA A 175 5.08 4.99 -10.47
N LEU A 176 4.67 4.04 -9.64
CA LEU A 176 3.94 4.35 -8.41
C LEU A 176 4.80 4.77 -7.22
N SER A 177 4.31 5.74 -6.47
CA SER A 177 4.83 6.16 -5.16
C SER A 177 3.80 5.82 -4.09
N TYR A 178 4.21 5.11 -3.03
CA TYR A 178 3.31 4.69 -1.96
C TYR A 178 3.74 5.22 -0.61
N ALA A 179 2.74 5.53 0.22
CA ALA A 179 2.91 5.73 1.65
C ALA A 179 3.02 4.38 2.38
N VAL A 180 4.16 4.08 2.99
CA VAL A 180 4.40 2.84 3.74
C VAL A 180 4.55 3.12 5.23
N GLY A 181 3.97 2.25 6.07
CA GLY A 181 4.08 2.36 7.52
C GLY A 181 5.45 1.95 8.09
N GLU A 182 5.68 2.28 9.35
CA GLU A 182 6.94 2.00 10.06
C GLU A 182 7.32 0.51 10.15
N TRP A 183 6.37 -0.41 10.00
CA TRP A 183 6.61 -1.86 10.12
C TRP A 183 7.64 -2.37 9.12
N ALA A 184 7.71 -1.77 7.92
CA ALA A 184 8.60 -2.20 6.85
C ALA A 184 10.00 -1.55 6.93
N ARG A 185 10.28 -0.80 8.01
CA ARG A 185 11.57 -0.11 8.24
C ARG A 185 12.65 -1.05 8.81
N VAL A 186 12.75 -2.26 8.27
CA VAL A 186 13.77 -3.26 8.62
C VAL A 186 14.77 -3.44 7.48
N TRP A 187 16.05 -3.60 7.78
CA TRP A 187 17.06 -3.89 6.76
C TRP A 187 17.02 -5.38 6.41
N PRO A 188 17.11 -5.79 5.12
CA PRO A 188 17.32 -4.98 3.91
C PRO A 188 16.04 -4.46 3.23
N LEU A 189 14.85 -4.90 3.69
CA LEU A 189 13.55 -4.60 3.06
C LEU A 189 13.29 -3.10 2.86
N SER A 190 13.66 -2.27 3.85
CA SER A 190 13.45 -0.82 3.81
C SER A 190 14.20 -0.12 2.66
N SER A 191 15.39 -0.59 2.29
CA SER A 191 16.16 -0.06 1.16
C SER A 191 15.47 -0.41 -0.17
N LEU A 192 14.98 -1.64 -0.29
CA LEU A 192 14.23 -2.08 -1.47
C LEU A 192 12.93 -1.29 -1.64
N ILE A 193 12.16 -1.10 -0.57
CA ILE A 193 10.91 -0.34 -0.58
C ILE A 193 11.16 1.12 -1.02
N ARG A 194 12.21 1.77 -0.49
CA ARG A 194 12.61 3.14 -0.92
C ARG A 194 13.00 3.20 -2.38
N MET A 195 13.71 2.19 -2.88
CA MET A 195 14.06 2.08 -4.29
C MET A 195 12.85 1.91 -5.20
N MET A 196 11.82 1.21 -4.72
CA MET A 196 10.54 1.07 -5.41
C MET A 196 9.71 2.37 -5.39
N GLY A 197 10.21 3.45 -4.79
CA GLY A 197 9.58 4.76 -4.79
C GLY A 197 8.62 5.00 -3.64
N ALA A 198 8.60 4.14 -2.62
CA ALA A 198 7.76 4.33 -1.45
C ALA A 198 8.45 5.19 -0.37
N TYR A 199 7.67 6.05 0.26
CA TYR A 199 8.09 6.90 1.38
C TYR A 199 7.50 6.39 2.70
N PHE A 200 8.29 6.47 3.77
CA PHE A 200 7.89 5.97 5.08
C PHE A 200 7.16 7.06 5.86
N ILE A 201 6.05 6.69 6.48
CA ILE A 201 5.27 7.59 7.34
C ILE A 201 5.30 7.10 8.77
N ARG A 202 5.72 7.99 9.67
CA ARG A 202 5.56 7.79 11.10
C ARG A 202 4.15 8.16 11.54
N ARG A 203 3.41 7.18 12.07
CA ARG A 203 2.00 7.36 12.46
C ARG A 203 1.83 7.87 13.89
N GLN A 204 2.83 7.62 14.74
CA GLN A 204 2.81 8.01 16.15
C GLN A 204 3.62 9.30 16.41
N ASN A 205 4.29 9.84 15.38
CA ASN A 205 5.09 11.05 15.54
C ASN A 205 4.16 12.28 15.62
N ARG A 206 4.18 12.96 16.76
CA ARG A 206 3.36 14.14 17.03
C ARG A 206 4.04 15.47 16.67
N SER A 207 5.30 15.46 16.25
CA SER A 207 6.03 16.68 15.88
C SER A 207 5.29 17.45 14.78
N ALA A 208 4.99 18.73 15.03
CA ALA A 208 4.39 19.63 14.06
C ALA A 208 5.31 19.83 12.85
N LEU A 209 6.62 19.99 13.10
CA LEU A 209 7.64 20.10 12.07
C LEU A 209 7.66 18.87 11.15
N TYR A 210 7.64 17.65 11.71
CA TYR A 210 7.55 16.42 10.91
C TYR A 210 6.31 16.40 10.01
N ARG A 211 5.13 16.74 10.55
CA ARG A 211 3.88 16.78 9.79
C ARG A 211 3.94 17.81 8.66
N ARG A 212 4.55 18.98 8.90
CA ARG A 212 4.71 20.01 7.86
C ARG A 212 5.64 19.55 6.74
N VAL A 213 6.80 18.98 7.08
CA VAL A 213 7.75 18.44 6.09
C VAL A 213 7.09 17.33 5.25
N LEU A 214 6.30 16.45 5.88
CA LEU A 214 5.54 15.41 5.17
C LEU A 214 4.47 15.99 4.24
N ALA A 215 3.67 16.94 4.74
CA ALA A 215 2.63 17.60 3.96
C ALA A 215 3.21 18.27 2.72
N ARG A 216 4.29 19.05 2.87
CA ARG A 216 4.97 19.71 1.75
C ARG A 216 5.56 18.72 0.75
N TYR A 217 6.15 17.62 1.20
CA TYR A 217 6.61 16.57 0.27
C TYR A 217 5.46 15.98 -0.56
N VAL A 218 4.32 15.64 0.07
CA VAL A 218 3.15 15.08 -0.63
C VAL A 218 2.59 16.10 -1.63
N GLN A 219 2.53 17.37 -1.25
CA GLN A 219 2.11 18.47 -2.12
C GLN A 219 3.02 18.62 -3.34
N MET A 220 4.34 18.71 -3.12
CA MET A 220 5.32 18.79 -4.19
C MET A 220 5.29 17.58 -5.14
N ALA A 221 5.10 16.37 -4.59
CA ALA A 221 4.97 15.15 -5.39
C ALA A 221 3.69 15.15 -6.23
N THR A 222 2.58 15.63 -5.65
CA THR A 222 1.29 15.77 -6.31
C THR A 222 1.36 16.81 -7.43
N ASP A 223 1.90 18.00 -7.17
CA ASP A 223 2.12 19.04 -8.19
C ASP A 223 3.06 18.57 -9.31
N GLY A 224 4.06 17.78 -8.93
CA GLY A 224 5.04 17.20 -9.84
C GLY A 224 4.49 16.13 -10.78
N GLY A 225 3.20 15.78 -10.70
CA GLY A 225 2.60 14.75 -11.57
C GLY A 225 2.92 13.32 -11.15
N VAL A 226 3.44 13.09 -9.94
CA VAL A 226 3.79 11.74 -9.49
C VAL A 226 2.53 10.91 -9.32
N THR A 227 2.45 9.77 -10.00
CA THR A 227 1.40 8.79 -9.75
C THR A 227 1.58 8.18 -8.36
N GLN A 228 0.58 8.38 -7.51
CA GLN A 228 0.61 7.97 -6.11
C GLN A 228 -0.40 6.87 -5.85
N ALA A 229 -0.17 6.12 -4.77
CA ALA A 229 -1.13 5.14 -4.28
C ALA A 229 -1.17 5.19 -2.74
N ILE A 230 -2.38 5.28 -2.21
CA ILE A 230 -2.64 5.46 -0.79
C ILE A 230 -3.70 4.46 -0.31
N PHE A 231 -3.51 4.04 0.94
CA PHE A 231 -4.45 3.20 1.66
C PHE A 231 -5.15 4.06 2.72
N PRO A 232 -6.32 4.64 2.45
CA PRO A 232 -6.97 5.60 3.35
C PRO A 232 -7.26 4.98 4.72
N GLU A 233 -7.56 3.69 4.82
CA GLU A 233 -7.74 3.00 6.13
C GLU A 233 -6.51 3.12 7.04
N GLY A 234 -5.32 3.23 6.42
CA GLY A 234 -4.04 3.37 7.09
C GLY A 234 -3.61 2.14 7.88
N ARG A 235 -4.39 1.06 7.98
CA ARG A 235 -4.04 -0.20 8.65
C ARG A 235 -4.70 -1.36 7.92
N LEU A 236 -4.14 -2.55 8.08
CA LEU A 236 -4.79 -3.78 7.63
C LEU A 236 -6.09 -3.98 8.42
N SER A 237 -7.13 -4.46 7.74
CA SER A 237 -8.38 -4.85 8.38
C SER A 237 -8.18 -6.05 9.31
N LEU A 238 -8.74 -5.96 10.51
CA LEU A 238 -8.60 -6.98 11.56
C LEU A 238 -9.75 -7.99 11.58
N ASP A 239 -10.93 -7.58 11.10
CA ASP A 239 -12.18 -8.34 11.08
C ASP A 239 -12.73 -8.53 9.67
N GLY A 240 -11.94 -8.15 8.66
CA GLY A 240 -12.33 -8.23 7.26
C GLY A 240 -13.32 -7.15 6.84
N ARG A 241 -13.75 -6.20 7.67
CA ARG A 241 -14.55 -5.03 7.22
C ARG A 241 -13.64 -3.89 6.76
N MET A 242 -14.17 -2.96 5.96
CA MET A 242 -13.42 -1.74 5.63
C MET A 242 -13.41 -0.80 6.83
N GLY A 243 -12.24 -0.27 7.18
CA GLY A 243 -12.08 0.71 8.23
C GLY A 243 -12.44 2.14 7.79
N PRO A 244 -12.62 3.06 8.75
CA PRO A 244 -12.82 4.47 8.43
C PRO A 244 -11.55 5.09 7.80
N PRO A 245 -11.70 6.09 6.92
CA PRO A 245 -10.57 6.74 6.27
C PRO A 245 -9.75 7.58 7.25
N ARG A 246 -8.44 7.56 7.08
CA ARG A 246 -7.47 8.45 7.73
C ARG A 246 -7.21 9.63 6.83
N LEU A 247 -7.68 10.79 7.26
CA LEU A 247 -7.72 11.98 6.42
C LEU A 247 -6.36 12.62 6.19
N GLY A 248 -5.33 12.36 7.02
CA GLY A 248 -4.07 13.12 6.99
C GLY A 248 -3.40 13.27 5.62
N LEU A 249 -3.24 12.18 4.85
CA LEU A 249 -2.69 12.29 3.49
C LEU A 249 -3.67 12.93 2.51
N LEU A 250 -4.96 12.62 2.63
CA LEU A 250 -6.01 13.19 1.79
C LEU A 250 -6.12 14.70 1.98
N SER A 251 -6.01 15.19 3.22
CA SER A 251 -6.03 16.62 3.54
C SER A 251 -4.85 17.36 2.94
N TYR A 252 -3.66 16.74 2.88
CA TYR A 252 -2.51 17.37 2.24
C TYR A 252 -2.68 17.51 0.73
N ILE A 253 -3.42 16.59 0.11
CA ILE A 253 -3.72 16.59 -1.34
C ILE A 253 -4.92 17.50 -1.66
N ALA A 254 -5.90 17.56 -0.77
CA ALA A 254 -7.13 18.35 -0.93
C ALA A 254 -6.96 19.84 -0.60
N GLU A 255 -5.76 20.28 -0.21
CA GLU A 255 -5.48 21.68 0.09
C GLU A 255 -5.63 22.55 -1.18
N ASP A 256 -6.44 23.60 -1.08
CA ASP A 256 -7.04 24.39 -2.18
C ASP A 256 -6.03 25.00 -3.18
N GLY A 257 -4.74 25.02 -2.85
CA GLY A 257 -3.67 25.48 -3.74
C GLY A 257 -3.25 24.47 -4.83
N LEU A 258 -3.38 23.16 -4.58
CA LEU A 258 -2.88 22.11 -5.48
C LEU A 258 -3.75 21.96 -6.74
N ALA A 259 -5.07 21.87 -6.55
CA ALA A 259 -6.02 21.63 -7.63
C ALA A 259 -6.08 22.77 -8.67
N ARG A 260 -5.55 23.96 -8.34
CA ARG A 260 -5.52 25.13 -9.23
C ARG A 260 -4.45 25.04 -10.32
N ARG A 261 -3.35 24.30 -10.08
CA ARG A 261 -2.24 24.16 -11.03
C ARG A 261 -2.39 22.92 -11.91
N ARG A 262 -2.84 21.83 -11.32
CA ARG A 262 -2.99 20.51 -11.94
C ARG A 262 -4.15 19.81 -11.26
N ASP A 263 -5.10 19.27 -12.03
CA ASP A 263 -6.17 18.49 -11.42
C ASP A 263 -5.62 17.18 -10.83
N VAL A 264 -6.20 16.77 -9.70
CA VAL A 264 -5.87 15.52 -9.03
C VAL A 264 -7.04 14.57 -9.24
N ILE A 265 -6.80 13.47 -9.93
CA ILE A 265 -7.80 12.44 -10.16
C ILE A 265 -7.54 11.28 -9.21
N PHE A 266 -8.47 11.06 -8.29
CA PHE A 266 -8.48 9.87 -7.46
C PHE A 266 -9.08 8.71 -8.23
N VAL A 267 -8.42 7.56 -8.20
CA VAL A 267 -8.88 6.32 -8.81
C VAL A 267 -9.17 5.31 -7.70
N PRO A 268 -10.45 5.12 -7.31
CA PRO A 268 -10.82 4.13 -6.31
C PRO A 268 -10.51 2.71 -6.80
N VAL A 269 -9.86 1.90 -5.97
CA VAL A 269 -9.56 0.49 -6.27
C VAL A 269 -10.00 -0.38 -5.11
N ALA A 270 -10.87 -1.34 -5.37
CA ALA A 270 -11.30 -2.33 -4.40
C ALA A 270 -10.59 -3.66 -4.63
N LEU A 271 -9.87 -4.13 -3.61
CA LEU A 271 -9.13 -5.38 -3.57
C LEU A 271 -9.82 -6.36 -2.62
N ASN A 272 -10.10 -7.57 -3.12
CA ASN A 272 -10.58 -8.66 -2.28
C ASN A 272 -9.86 -9.98 -2.59
N TYR A 273 -9.89 -10.89 -1.62
CA TYR A 273 -9.14 -12.15 -1.62
C TYR A 273 -10.00 -13.34 -1.24
N ASP A 274 -9.78 -14.48 -1.90
CA ASP A 274 -10.24 -15.77 -1.38
C ASP A 274 -9.45 -16.20 -0.14
N ARG A 275 -8.18 -15.81 -0.05
CA ARG A 275 -7.35 -16.02 1.14
C ARG A 275 -6.39 -14.86 1.34
N VAL A 276 -6.39 -14.30 2.55
CA VAL A 276 -5.37 -13.33 3.00
C VAL A 276 -4.26 -14.09 3.71
N ILE A 277 -2.99 -13.80 3.39
CA ILE A 277 -1.83 -14.51 3.98
C ILE A 277 -1.76 -14.27 5.49
N GLU A 278 -2.10 -13.06 5.91
CA GLU A 278 -2.00 -12.58 7.28
C GLU A 278 -3.27 -12.83 8.12
N ASP A 279 -4.31 -13.48 7.58
CA ASP A 279 -5.65 -13.55 8.21
C ASP A 279 -5.63 -14.01 9.67
N ARG A 280 -4.99 -15.15 9.98
CA ARG A 280 -4.93 -15.71 11.35
C ARG A 280 -4.21 -14.77 12.32
N PHE A 281 -3.21 -14.06 11.84
CA PHE A 281 -2.50 -13.06 12.64
C PHE A 281 -3.39 -11.84 12.91
N LEU A 282 -4.07 -11.34 11.88
CA LEU A 282 -4.96 -10.18 11.95
C LEU A 282 -6.14 -10.45 12.90
N ILE A 283 -6.75 -11.63 12.78
CA ILE A 283 -7.83 -12.09 13.65
C ILE A 283 -7.35 -12.24 15.09
N ARG A 284 -6.19 -12.85 15.32
CA ARG A 284 -5.63 -12.95 16.68
C ARG A 284 -5.39 -11.56 17.29
N ALA A 285 -4.88 -10.61 16.52
CA ALA A 285 -4.71 -9.23 16.97
C ALA A 285 -6.04 -8.53 17.25
N HIS A 286 -7.12 -8.88 16.54
CA HIS A 286 -8.48 -8.42 16.84
C HIS A 286 -8.96 -8.94 18.19
N VAL A 287 -8.90 -10.26 18.39
CA VAL A 287 -9.43 -10.96 19.58
C VAL A 287 -8.64 -10.59 20.84
N THR A 288 -7.31 -10.55 20.75
CA THR A 288 -6.46 -10.25 21.91
C THR A 288 -6.33 -8.75 22.20
N GLY A 289 -6.68 -7.88 21.25
CA GLY A 289 -6.41 -6.44 21.32
C GLY A 289 -4.92 -6.05 21.21
N ILE A 290 -4.01 -7.02 21.21
CA ILE A 290 -2.56 -6.80 21.19
C ILE A 290 -2.10 -6.65 19.74
N ARG A 291 -1.76 -5.42 19.36
CA ARG A 291 -1.30 -5.08 17.99
C ARG A 291 0.21 -5.17 17.78
N ARG A 292 0.96 -5.65 18.79
CA ARG A 292 2.43 -5.72 18.80
C ARG A 292 2.96 -7.15 18.66
N PHE A 293 2.38 -7.94 17.77
CA PHE A 293 2.98 -9.22 17.43
C PHE A 293 3.82 -9.03 16.16
N ARG A 294 5.14 -9.06 16.28
CA ARG A 294 6.03 -9.19 15.12
C ARG A 294 6.40 -10.66 15.06
N PRO A 295 5.92 -11.44 14.07
CA PRO A 295 6.42 -12.80 13.91
C PRO A 295 7.94 -12.73 13.80
N THR A 296 8.62 -13.65 14.48
CA THR A 296 10.07 -13.68 14.45
C THR A 296 10.55 -13.94 13.02
N PRO A 297 11.71 -13.39 12.59
CA PRO A 297 12.21 -13.63 11.23
C PRO A 297 12.31 -15.12 10.87
N GLY A 298 12.59 -15.98 11.85
CA GLY A 298 12.65 -17.44 11.68
C GLY A 298 11.29 -18.07 11.37
N GLU A 299 10.21 -17.63 12.01
CA GLU A 299 8.85 -18.12 11.71
C GLU A 299 8.41 -17.74 10.29
N VAL A 300 8.70 -16.50 9.87
CA VAL A 300 8.43 -16.04 8.51
C VAL A 300 9.23 -16.85 7.49
N LEU A 301 10.53 -17.06 7.74
CA LEU A 301 11.39 -17.82 6.85
C LEU A 301 10.98 -19.29 6.76
N LYS A 302 10.62 -19.92 7.87
CA LYS A 302 10.10 -21.30 7.90
C LYS A 302 8.77 -21.41 7.15
N GLY A 303 7.87 -20.46 7.32
CA GLY A 303 6.62 -20.39 6.57
C GLY A 303 6.86 -20.27 5.07
N LEU A 304 7.73 -19.34 4.65
CA LEU A 304 8.12 -19.16 3.24
C LEU A 304 8.80 -20.41 2.67
N ALA A 305 9.70 -21.04 3.42
CA ALA A 305 10.40 -22.25 3.01
C ALA A 305 9.43 -23.43 2.83
N ALA A 306 8.47 -23.61 3.74
CA ALA A 306 7.43 -24.63 3.61
C ALA A 306 6.56 -24.42 2.36
N HIS A 307 6.15 -23.18 2.11
CA HIS A 307 5.36 -22.85 0.91
C HIS A 307 6.17 -23.02 -0.38
N LEU A 308 7.45 -22.61 -0.38
CA LEU A 308 8.36 -22.82 -1.50
C LEU A 308 8.56 -24.31 -1.76
N TRP A 309 8.69 -25.10 -0.71
CA TRP A 309 8.86 -26.55 -0.78
C TRP A 309 7.62 -27.27 -1.30
N ASP A 310 6.43 -26.87 -0.86
CA ASP A 310 5.16 -27.37 -1.41
C ASP A 310 4.96 -26.95 -2.87
N TRP A 311 5.43 -25.74 -3.24
CA TRP A 311 5.44 -25.27 -4.62
C TRP A 311 6.38 -26.10 -5.50
N LEU A 312 7.62 -26.34 -5.05
CA LEU A 312 8.60 -27.16 -5.76
C LEU A 312 8.14 -28.62 -5.95
N ARG A 313 7.34 -29.14 -5.02
CA ARG A 313 6.73 -30.49 -5.11
C ARG A 313 5.41 -30.53 -5.89
N GLY A 314 4.94 -29.42 -6.44
CA GLY A 314 3.66 -29.34 -7.14
C GLY A 314 2.43 -29.53 -6.25
N ARG A 315 2.58 -29.44 -4.92
CA ARG A 315 1.49 -29.61 -3.94
C ARG A 315 0.78 -28.30 -3.62
N PHE A 316 1.38 -27.16 -3.97
CA PHE A 316 0.81 -25.84 -3.74
C PHE A 316 -0.35 -25.56 -4.72
N ARG A 317 -1.58 -25.53 -4.20
CA ARG A 317 -2.80 -25.29 -4.99
C ARG A 317 -3.16 -23.79 -5.14
N GLY A 318 -2.29 -22.89 -4.70
CA GLY A 318 -2.58 -21.45 -4.67
C GLY A 318 -3.45 -21.03 -3.48
N PHE A 319 -3.59 -19.73 -3.30
CA PHE A 319 -4.42 -19.08 -2.29
C PHE A 319 -5.79 -18.65 -2.86
N GLY A 320 -6.21 -19.25 -3.97
CA GLY A 320 -7.45 -18.90 -4.65
C GLY A 320 -7.30 -17.66 -5.52
N THR A 321 -8.37 -16.87 -5.62
CA THR A 321 -8.48 -15.70 -6.46
C THR A 321 -8.19 -14.42 -5.67
N VAL A 322 -7.50 -13.49 -6.30
CA VAL A 322 -7.48 -12.08 -5.89
C VAL A 322 -8.07 -11.27 -7.04
N ARG A 323 -8.94 -10.32 -6.71
CA ARG A 323 -9.54 -9.44 -7.71
C ARG A 323 -9.37 -7.99 -7.31
N ALA A 324 -8.90 -7.20 -8.27
CA ALA A 324 -8.93 -5.75 -8.21
C ALA A 324 -10.06 -5.26 -9.13
N SER A 325 -10.89 -4.38 -8.61
CA SER A 325 -11.96 -3.71 -9.34
C SER A 325 -11.80 -2.20 -9.16
N PHE A 326 -12.06 -1.44 -10.20
CA PHE A 326 -11.92 0.02 -10.16
C PHE A 326 -13.28 0.67 -10.01
N GLY A 327 -13.38 1.62 -9.09
CA GLY A 327 -14.55 2.49 -8.95
C GLY A 327 -14.45 3.71 -9.87
N PRO A 328 -15.54 4.46 -10.03
CA PRO A 328 -15.55 5.68 -10.86
C PRO A 328 -14.49 6.68 -10.39
N PRO A 329 -13.61 7.20 -11.27
CA PRO A 329 -12.64 8.22 -10.90
C PRO A 329 -13.29 9.51 -10.36
N LEU A 330 -12.62 10.18 -9.42
CA LEU A 330 -13.08 11.44 -8.81
C LEU A 330 -12.05 12.55 -9.09
N SER A 331 -12.48 13.60 -9.78
CA SER A 331 -11.69 14.84 -9.93
C SER A 331 -11.78 15.66 -8.65
N LEU A 332 -10.63 15.99 -8.06
CA LEU A 332 -10.55 16.85 -6.88
C LEU A 332 -11.06 18.25 -7.20
N LYS A 333 -10.72 18.80 -8.37
CA LYS A 333 -11.19 20.12 -8.79
C LYS A 333 -12.72 20.16 -8.89
N ALA A 334 -13.34 19.14 -9.50
CA ALA A 334 -14.79 19.06 -9.59
C ALA A 334 -15.43 18.92 -8.19
N PHE A 335 -14.87 18.05 -7.34
CA PHE A 335 -15.33 17.84 -5.98
C PHE A 335 -15.28 19.10 -5.10
N LEU A 336 -14.18 19.87 -5.18
CA LEU A 336 -14.05 21.12 -4.42
C LEU A 336 -14.98 22.23 -4.94
N ALA A 337 -15.33 22.21 -6.23
CA ALA A 337 -16.26 23.17 -6.82
C ALA A 337 -17.70 23.01 -6.30
N GLU A 338 -18.06 21.83 -5.76
CA GLU A 338 -19.34 21.59 -5.09
C GLU A 338 -19.43 22.25 -3.70
N GLY A 339 -18.31 22.78 -3.18
CA GLY A 339 -18.27 23.52 -1.91
C GLY A 339 -18.56 22.68 -0.66
N PRO A 340 -17.92 21.52 -0.45
CA PRO A 340 -18.15 20.71 0.76
C PRO A 340 -17.68 21.46 2.03
N GLU A 341 -18.49 21.49 3.08
CA GLU A 341 -18.17 22.16 4.36
C GLU A 341 -16.88 21.64 5.01
N ARG A 342 -16.67 20.33 4.94
CA ARG A 342 -15.50 19.61 5.47
C ARG A 342 -14.83 18.83 4.34
N PRO A 343 -14.03 19.48 3.48
CA PRO A 343 -13.55 18.89 2.24
C PRO A 343 -12.80 17.58 2.44
N ALA A 344 -11.94 17.48 3.45
CA ALA A 344 -11.14 16.28 3.68
C ALA A 344 -12.01 15.09 4.14
N GLU A 345 -12.92 15.31 5.08
CA GLU A 345 -13.87 14.32 5.59
C GLU A 345 -14.80 13.84 4.47
N ALA A 346 -15.40 14.77 3.73
CA ALA A 346 -16.31 14.46 2.64
C ALA A 346 -15.59 13.71 1.51
N LEU A 347 -14.38 14.13 1.15
CA LEU A 347 -13.55 13.43 0.16
C LEU A 347 -13.22 12.01 0.63
N GLY A 348 -12.84 11.86 1.90
CA GLY A 348 -12.57 10.55 2.50
C GLY A 348 -13.79 9.63 2.45
N ALA A 349 -14.97 10.14 2.82
CA ALA A 349 -16.22 9.39 2.79
C ALA A 349 -16.60 8.97 1.37
N GLU A 350 -16.54 9.89 0.41
CA GLU A 350 -16.87 9.64 -1.00
C GLU A 350 -15.93 8.59 -1.61
N LEU A 351 -14.62 8.71 -1.37
CA LEU A 351 -13.65 7.73 -1.86
C LEU A 351 -13.90 6.34 -1.26
N MET A 352 -14.19 6.26 0.04
CA MET A 352 -14.52 4.99 0.68
C MET A 352 -15.83 4.40 0.14
N ALA A 353 -16.84 5.22 -0.14
CA ALA A 353 -18.10 4.78 -0.73
C ALA A 353 -17.89 4.20 -2.14
N ARG A 354 -17.05 4.84 -2.97
CA ARG A 354 -16.69 4.33 -4.30
C ARG A 354 -15.92 3.02 -4.24
N ILE A 355 -14.98 2.88 -3.30
CA ILE A 355 -14.28 1.61 -3.05
C ILE A 355 -15.27 0.53 -2.59
N ALA A 356 -16.19 0.88 -1.69
CA ALA A 356 -17.19 -0.03 -1.16
C ALA A 356 -18.08 -0.60 -2.27
N CYS A 357 -18.59 0.26 -3.16
CA CYS A 357 -19.42 -0.13 -4.29
C CYS A 357 -18.66 -1.01 -5.30
N ALA A 358 -17.36 -0.75 -5.51
CA ALA A 358 -16.53 -1.52 -6.42
C ALA A 358 -16.07 -2.88 -5.85
N MET A 359 -16.35 -3.19 -4.57
CA MET A 359 -15.82 -4.37 -3.90
C MET A 359 -16.22 -5.68 -4.59
N PRO A 360 -15.24 -6.50 -5.07
CA PRO A 360 -15.57 -7.76 -5.68
C PRO A 360 -16.00 -8.81 -4.66
N ALA A 361 -17.14 -9.46 -4.93
CA ALA A 361 -17.59 -10.62 -4.19
C ALA A 361 -16.91 -11.89 -4.74
N LEU A 362 -16.00 -12.45 -3.96
CA LEU A 362 -15.23 -13.64 -4.33
C LEU A 362 -15.84 -14.93 -3.77
N PRO A 363 -15.47 -16.11 -4.33
CA PRO A 363 -15.98 -17.40 -3.88
C PRO A 363 -15.92 -17.63 -2.36
N VAL A 364 -14.76 -17.42 -1.72
CA VAL A 364 -14.60 -17.70 -0.29
C VAL A 364 -15.41 -16.72 0.57
N PRO A 365 -15.38 -15.38 0.36
CA PRO A 365 -16.28 -14.45 1.06
C PRO A 365 -17.77 -14.81 0.96
N LEU A 366 -18.25 -15.19 -0.24
CA LEU A 366 -19.64 -15.59 -0.47
C LEU A 366 -20.01 -16.87 0.28
N VAL A 367 -19.16 -17.90 0.19
CA VAL A 367 -19.38 -19.18 0.89
C VAL A 367 -19.25 -19.01 2.40
N ALA A 368 -18.29 -18.23 2.88
CA ALA A 368 -18.13 -17.96 4.30
C ALA A 368 -19.38 -17.28 4.89
N ARG A 369 -19.94 -16.30 4.18
CA ARG A 369 -21.23 -15.70 4.51
C ARG A 369 -22.34 -16.74 4.57
N ALA A 370 -22.48 -17.57 3.53
CA ALA A 370 -23.53 -18.59 3.47
C ALA A 370 -23.42 -19.61 4.61
N LEU A 371 -22.21 -20.08 4.92
CA LEU A 371 -21.96 -21.01 6.02
C LEU A 371 -22.34 -20.42 7.39
N LEU A 372 -22.06 -19.12 7.61
CA LEU A 372 -22.42 -18.45 8.86
C LEU A 372 -23.93 -18.25 9.02
N LEU A 373 -24.64 -17.96 7.94
CA LEU A 373 -26.09 -17.73 7.97
C LEU A 373 -26.89 -19.04 8.09
N GLU A 374 -26.36 -20.14 7.56
CA GLU A 374 -27.03 -21.46 7.58
C GLU A 374 -26.61 -22.35 8.76
N ARG A 375 -25.75 -21.84 9.66
CA ARG A 375 -25.08 -22.63 10.73
C ARG A 375 -26.02 -23.30 11.73
N ASP A 376 -27.21 -22.74 11.95
CA ASP A 376 -28.17 -23.24 12.95
C ASP A 376 -28.94 -24.48 12.45
N ARG A 377 -28.60 -24.99 11.26
CA ARG A 377 -29.22 -26.13 10.61
C ARG A 377 -28.14 -27.06 10.02
N PRO A 378 -28.46 -28.32 9.71
CA PRO A 378 -27.51 -29.20 9.02
C PRO A 378 -27.05 -28.58 7.70
N LEU A 379 -25.74 -28.31 7.60
CA LEU A 379 -25.14 -27.73 6.41
C LEU A 379 -25.01 -28.79 5.31
N SER A 380 -25.73 -28.60 4.20
CA SER A 380 -25.53 -29.36 2.97
C SER A 380 -24.97 -28.45 1.89
N ARG A 381 -24.20 -29.04 0.97
CA ARG A 381 -23.69 -28.35 -0.21
C ARG A 381 -24.79 -27.66 -1.01
N GLU A 382 -25.94 -28.30 -1.20
CA GLU A 382 -27.05 -27.73 -1.98
C GLU A 382 -27.60 -26.45 -1.35
N ARG A 383 -27.66 -26.40 -0.02
CA ARG A 383 -28.13 -25.21 0.71
C ARG A 383 -27.15 -24.06 0.60
N VAL A 384 -25.85 -24.35 0.74
CA VAL A 384 -24.79 -23.35 0.51
C VAL A 384 -24.87 -22.84 -0.93
N GLU A 385 -25.04 -23.71 -1.92
CA GLU A 385 -25.21 -23.31 -3.32
C GLU A 385 -26.48 -22.48 -3.54
N ALA A 386 -27.62 -22.85 -2.94
CA ALA A 386 -28.85 -22.06 -3.01
C ALA A 386 -28.65 -20.66 -2.43
N ARG A 387 -27.98 -20.56 -1.28
CA ARG A 387 -27.69 -19.28 -0.64
C ARG A 387 -26.74 -18.41 -1.48
N VAL A 388 -25.64 -18.98 -1.95
CA VAL A 388 -24.66 -18.27 -2.79
C VAL A 388 -25.30 -17.83 -4.11
N ARG A 389 -26.20 -18.64 -4.71
CA ARG A 389 -26.98 -18.25 -5.89
C ARG A 389 -27.84 -17.01 -5.60
N ALA A 390 -28.52 -16.99 -4.46
CA ALA A 390 -29.33 -15.85 -4.04
C ALA A 390 -28.47 -14.60 -3.79
N ASP A 391 -27.33 -14.74 -3.10
CA ASP A 391 -26.41 -13.64 -2.84
C ASP A 391 -25.79 -13.08 -4.15
N ILE A 392 -25.40 -13.94 -5.10
CA ILE A 392 -24.92 -13.50 -6.43
C ILE A 392 -26.01 -12.77 -7.20
N ALA A 393 -27.25 -13.29 -7.22
CA ALA A 393 -28.36 -12.64 -7.89
C ALA A 393 -28.68 -11.27 -7.28
N TRP A 394 -28.68 -11.18 -5.94
CA TRP A 394 -28.87 -9.93 -5.19
C TRP A 394 -27.84 -8.87 -5.59
N LEU A 395 -26.56 -9.28 -5.68
CA LEU A 395 -25.44 -8.39 -6.01
C LEU A 395 -25.48 -7.98 -7.48
N ALA A 396 -25.73 -8.92 -8.38
CA ALA A 396 -25.81 -8.67 -9.82
C ALA A 396 -26.92 -7.66 -10.16
N ALA A 397 -28.08 -7.77 -9.50
CA ALA A 397 -29.20 -6.83 -9.67
C ALA A 397 -28.86 -5.37 -9.29
N ARG A 398 -27.77 -5.15 -8.53
CA ARG A 398 -27.29 -3.84 -8.10
C ARG A 398 -25.98 -3.42 -8.77
N GLY A 399 -25.60 -4.10 -9.86
CA GLY A 399 -24.35 -3.83 -10.56
C GLY A 399 -23.09 -4.28 -9.81
N GLY A 400 -23.24 -5.12 -8.79
CA GLY A 400 -22.12 -5.62 -7.99
C GLY A 400 -21.15 -6.50 -8.78
N VAL A 401 -19.88 -6.47 -8.39
CA VAL A 401 -18.84 -7.25 -9.06
C VAL A 401 -18.84 -8.70 -8.56
N VAL A 402 -19.56 -9.58 -9.26
CA VAL A 402 -19.75 -10.99 -8.90
C VAL A 402 -18.92 -11.97 -9.73
N PRO A 403 -18.78 -13.24 -9.30
CA PRO A 403 -18.21 -14.30 -10.13
C PRO A 403 -19.12 -14.59 -11.33
N ARG A 404 -18.53 -14.76 -12.53
CA ARG A 404 -19.26 -15.10 -13.77
C ARG A 404 -19.39 -16.61 -14.04
N ARG A 405 -18.80 -17.45 -13.17
CA ARG A 405 -18.82 -18.91 -13.31
C ARG A 405 -20.07 -19.49 -12.66
N GLY A 406 -20.44 -20.72 -13.05
CA GLY A 406 -21.56 -21.43 -12.45
C GLY A 406 -21.41 -21.58 -10.92
N VAL A 407 -22.52 -21.46 -10.19
CA VAL A 407 -22.55 -21.43 -8.72
C VAL A 407 -21.90 -22.68 -8.12
N GLY A 408 -22.15 -23.87 -8.65
CA GLY A 408 -21.54 -25.11 -8.14
C GLY A 408 -20.02 -25.14 -8.24
N LEU A 409 -19.43 -24.49 -9.27
CA LEU A 409 -17.97 -24.33 -9.38
C LEU A 409 -17.44 -23.31 -8.37
N VAL A 410 -18.15 -22.20 -8.19
CA VAL A 410 -17.80 -21.16 -7.20
C VAL A 410 -17.79 -21.76 -5.80
N VAL A 411 -18.86 -22.47 -5.42
CA VAL A 411 -18.98 -23.11 -4.10
C VAL A 411 -17.97 -24.23 -3.95
N GLY A 412 -17.84 -25.13 -4.94
CA GLY A 412 -16.88 -26.23 -4.87
C GLY A 412 -15.43 -25.77 -4.71
N GLU A 413 -15.03 -24.71 -5.41
CA GLU A 413 -13.68 -24.13 -5.27
C GLU A 413 -13.46 -23.54 -3.87
N ALA A 414 -14.42 -22.78 -3.36
CA ALA A 414 -14.33 -22.17 -2.04
C ALA A 414 -14.32 -23.22 -0.92
N LEU A 415 -15.21 -24.22 -0.98
CA LEU A 415 -15.22 -25.34 -0.02
C LEU A 415 -13.90 -26.12 -0.07
N SER A 416 -13.36 -26.38 -1.26
CA SER A 416 -12.05 -27.04 -1.41
C SER A 416 -10.92 -26.22 -0.79
N LEU A 417 -10.93 -24.90 -0.95
CA LEU A 417 -9.94 -24.00 -0.33
C LEU A 417 -10.07 -23.97 1.20
N LEU A 418 -11.30 -23.96 1.72
CA LEU A 418 -11.56 -23.98 3.16
C LEU A 418 -11.18 -25.35 3.79
N ALA A 419 -11.52 -26.45 3.13
CA ALA A 419 -11.18 -27.81 3.54
C ALA A 419 -9.66 -28.04 3.53
N ALA A 420 -8.95 -27.57 2.50
CA ALA A 420 -7.48 -27.65 2.45
C ALA A 420 -6.78 -26.87 3.58
N ARG A 421 -7.49 -25.94 4.22
CA ARG A 421 -7.03 -25.19 5.39
C ARG A 421 -7.48 -25.81 6.72
N GLY A 422 -8.21 -26.91 6.67
CA GLY A 422 -8.76 -27.60 7.83
C GLY A 422 -9.91 -26.85 8.52
N ILE A 423 -10.52 -25.87 7.85
CA ILE A 423 -11.60 -25.03 8.41
C ILE A 423 -12.92 -25.80 8.49
N LEU A 424 -13.14 -26.67 7.50
CA LEU A 424 -14.30 -27.53 7.41
C LEU A 424 -13.92 -28.91 6.91
N THR A 425 -14.82 -29.85 7.10
CA THR A 425 -14.79 -31.18 6.49
C THR A 425 -16.09 -31.39 5.73
N GLU A 426 -16.00 -32.08 4.59
CA GLU A 426 -17.14 -32.47 3.76
C GLU A 426 -17.18 -34.00 3.75
N ASP A 427 -18.29 -34.58 4.21
CA ASP A 427 -18.52 -36.03 4.19
C ASP A 427 -18.85 -36.50 2.76
N ALA A 428 -18.82 -37.81 2.52
CA ALA A 428 -19.14 -38.40 1.20
C ALA A 428 -20.55 -38.03 0.69
N ASP A 429 -21.48 -37.76 1.62
CA ASP A 429 -22.86 -37.34 1.34
C ASP A 429 -23.01 -35.82 1.11
N GLY A 430 -21.91 -35.07 1.01
CA GLY A 430 -21.94 -33.60 0.80
C GLY A 430 -22.39 -32.79 2.03
N ARG A 431 -22.36 -33.41 3.21
CA ARG A 431 -22.61 -32.74 4.50
C ARG A 431 -21.37 -32.01 4.95
N ILE A 432 -21.52 -30.76 5.35
CA ILE A 432 -20.43 -29.89 5.75
C ILE A 432 -20.41 -29.79 7.28
N ARG A 433 -19.26 -30.06 7.89
CA ARG A 433 -19.01 -29.80 9.31
C ARG A 433 -17.92 -28.75 9.47
N LEU A 434 -18.25 -27.66 10.16
CA LEU A 434 -17.29 -26.63 10.53
C LEU A 434 -16.45 -27.12 11.71
N ARG A 435 -15.16 -26.78 11.73
CA ARG A 435 -14.30 -27.02 12.88
C ARG A 435 -14.52 -25.91 13.92
N ASP A 436 -14.63 -26.32 15.18
CA ASP A 436 -14.78 -25.41 16.32
C ASP A 436 -13.70 -24.32 16.33
N GLY A 437 -14.13 -23.07 16.48
CA GLY A 437 -13.26 -21.88 16.60
C GLY A 437 -12.86 -21.24 15.27
N GLU A 438 -13.14 -21.87 14.12
CA GLU A 438 -12.86 -21.30 12.79
C GLU A 438 -13.98 -20.37 12.29
N GLU A 439 -15.07 -20.18 13.03
CA GLU A 439 -16.16 -19.23 12.71
C GLU A 439 -15.64 -17.80 12.63
N THR A 440 -14.65 -17.45 13.46
CA THR A 440 -14.02 -16.12 13.42
C THR A 440 -13.30 -15.87 12.09
N LEU A 441 -12.73 -16.92 11.51
CA LEU A 441 -12.09 -16.86 10.19
C LEU A 441 -13.13 -16.72 9.08
N LEU A 442 -14.24 -17.45 9.16
CA LEU A 442 -15.36 -17.26 8.23
C LEU A 442 -15.95 -15.85 8.35
N ALA A 443 -16.08 -15.32 9.57
CA ALA A 443 -16.58 -13.97 9.82
C ALA A 443 -15.67 -12.91 9.23
N TYR A 444 -14.34 -13.12 9.28
CA TYR A 444 -13.37 -12.27 8.60
C TYR A 444 -13.63 -12.23 7.08
N TYR A 445 -13.77 -13.38 6.43
CA TYR A 445 -14.01 -13.41 4.98
C TYR A 445 -15.38 -12.86 4.59
N ALA A 446 -16.43 -13.19 5.34
CA ALA A 446 -17.77 -12.65 5.13
C ALA A 446 -17.82 -11.12 5.34
N GLY A 447 -17.08 -10.62 6.34
CA GLY A 447 -16.94 -9.20 6.65
C GLY A 447 -16.43 -8.37 5.46
N SER A 448 -15.68 -8.98 4.54
CA SER A 448 -15.14 -8.30 3.36
C SER A 448 -16.19 -7.81 2.37
N ILE A 449 -17.38 -8.41 2.42
CA ILE A 449 -18.51 -8.11 1.54
C ILE A 449 -19.78 -7.74 2.33
N ALA A 450 -19.72 -7.65 3.66
CA ALA A 450 -20.89 -7.42 4.51
C ALA A 450 -21.63 -6.11 4.16
N HIS A 451 -20.87 -5.03 3.91
CA HIS A 451 -21.43 -3.73 3.51
C HIS A 451 -22.19 -3.81 2.18
N LEU A 452 -21.86 -4.77 1.31
CA LEU A 452 -22.60 -4.97 0.07
C LEU A 452 -24.03 -5.43 0.35
N PHE A 453 -24.31 -6.10 1.47
CA PHE A 453 -25.66 -6.59 1.80
C PHE A 453 -26.43 -5.67 2.76
N GLY A 454 -25.97 -4.43 2.97
CA GLY A 454 -26.57 -3.50 3.92
C GLY A 454 -26.34 -3.89 5.39
N GLU A 455 -25.37 -4.77 5.66
CA GLU A 455 -25.00 -5.10 7.03
C GLU A 455 -24.07 -4.01 7.54
N GLU A 456 -24.53 -3.29 8.57
CA GLU A 456 -23.73 -2.23 9.16
C GLU A 456 -22.37 -2.77 9.64
N PRO A 457 -21.31 -1.97 9.52
CA PRO A 457 -20.09 -2.25 10.26
C PRO A 457 -20.48 -2.29 11.74
N GLN A 458 -20.26 -3.42 12.42
CA GLN A 458 -20.44 -3.49 13.87
C GLN A 458 -19.45 -2.52 14.52
N THR A 459 -19.87 -1.27 14.70
CA THR A 459 -19.16 -0.24 15.43
C THR A 459 -19.11 -0.66 16.90
N GLY A 460 -18.06 -1.40 17.28
CA GLY A 460 -17.50 -1.39 18.62
C GLY A 460 -18.36 -1.85 19.80
N ALA A 461 -19.48 -2.56 19.61
CA ALA A 461 -20.32 -2.98 20.74
C ALA A 461 -19.71 -4.12 21.60
N GLN A 462 -18.71 -4.86 21.13
CA GLN A 462 -17.97 -5.85 21.95
C GLN A 462 -16.69 -5.29 22.61
N GLY A 463 -16.33 -4.03 22.32
CA GLY A 463 -15.27 -3.31 23.04
C GLY A 463 -15.75 -2.58 24.29
N ALA A 464 -17.07 -2.44 24.48
CA ALA A 464 -17.65 -1.75 25.64
C ALA A 464 -17.60 -2.60 26.92
N ALA A 465 -17.59 -3.93 26.82
CA ALA A 465 -17.50 -4.82 27.98
C ALA A 465 -16.08 -4.93 28.57
N ILE A 466 -15.05 -4.42 27.89
CA ILE A 466 -13.66 -4.36 28.39
C ILE A 466 -13.30 -2.96 28.93
N ARG A 467 -14.23 -1.99 28.88
CA ARG A 467 -14.02 -0.61 29.37
C ARG A 467 -14.31 -0.41 30.86
N ALA A 468 -14.67 -1.45 31.61
CA ALA A 468 -14.79 -1.38 33.05
C ALA A 468 -13.62 -2.15 33.71
N GLY A 469 -12.48 -1.50 33.95
CA GLY A 469 -11.41 -2.12 34.73
C GLY A 469 -10.03 -1.47 34.73
N ARG A 470 -9.92 -0.25 35.27
CA ARG A 470 -8.86 0.29 36.18
C ARG A 470 -8.60 1.78 35.92
N PRO A 471 -8.84 2.66 36.90
CA PRO A 471 -8.52 4.09 36.78
C PRO A 471 -7.01 4.30 36.94
N GLY A 472 -6.36 4.96 35.98
CA GLY A 472 -4.96 5.35 36.14
C GLY A 472 -4.09 5.59 34.90
N ASP A 473 -4.63 5.75 33.67
CA ASP A 473 -3.79 6.03 32.48
C ASP A 473 -4.21 7.36 31.79
N PRO A 474 -3.40 8.43 31.86
CA PRO A 474 -3.82 9.78 31.47
C PRO A 474 -3.49 10.11 30.03
N HIS A 475 -3.86 9.29 29.03
CA HIS A 475 -3.65 9.66 27.62
C HIS A 475 -4.76 9.16 26.68
N PHE A 476 -5.95 9.73 26.84
CA PHE A 476 -6.98 9.73 25.79
C PHE A 476 -7.72 11.06 25.80
N THR A 477 -7.22 12.04 25.03
CA THR A 477 -8.04 13.11 24.48
C THR A 477 -7.74 13.27 23.00
N SER A 478 -8.82 13.33 22.25
CA SER A 478 -8.99 13.44 20.80
C SER A 478 -8.43 14.75 20.25
N TRP A 479 -7.59 14.68 19.20
CA TRP A 479 -7.51 15.62 18.05
C TRP A 479 -6.75 14.94 16.90
#